data_AF-A0A428Y2A5-F1
#
_entry.id   AF-A0A428Y2A5-F1
#
_cell.length_a   1.000
_cell.length_b   1.000
_cell.length_c   1.000
_cell.angle_alpha   90.00
_cell.angle_beta   90.00
_cell.angle_gamma   90.00
#
_symmetry.space_group_name_H-M   'P 1'
#
loop_
_entity.id
_entity.type
_entity.pdbx_description
1 polymer ?
#
loop_
_entity_poly.entity_id
_entity_poly.type
_entity_poly.pdbx_seq_one_letter_code
_entity_poly.pdbx_strand_id
1 'polypeptide(L)'
;MLQHTGRYAAGEAARYLDEIRERVSACSPDGARSVRIAAQGFAGDESVLVVFDHGGGQLAKNVLVRKGDVLTEIFSKPGRSDSASRELGRKAAARI
;
A
#
# COMPACT_ATOMS: atom_id res chain seq x y z
N MET A 1 -3.56 4.66 13.23
CA MET A 1 -3.43 4.72 11.76
C MET A 1 -2.45 5.82 11.48
N LEU A 2 -1.47 5.56 10.62
CA LEU A 2 -0.48 6.55 10.22
C LEU A 2 -0.69 6.82 8.73
N GLN A 3 -0.77 8.09 8.36
CA GLN A 3 -0.86 8.51 6.96
C GLN A 3 0.24 9.53 6.68
N HIS A 4 0.93 9.35 5.56
CA HIS A 4 1.94 10.26 5.06
C HIS A 4 1.65 10.58 3.59
N THR A 5 1.74 11.85 3.21
CA THR A 5 1.58 12.30 1.83
C THR A 5 2.78 13.15 1.46
N GLY A 6 3.46 12.80 0.37
CA GLY A 6 4.65 13.50 -0.09
C GLY A 6 4.61 13.78 -1.58
N ARG A 7 5.21 14.91 -1.99
CA ARG A 7 5.51 15.20 -3.39
C ARG A 7 6.94 14.76 -3.68
N TYR A 8 7.11 13.99 -4.73
CA TYR A 8 8.37 13.46 -5.20
C TYR A 8 8.85 14.27 -6.42
N ALA A 9 10.12 14.09 -6.80
CA ALA A 9 10.58 14.57 -8.10
C ALA A 9 9.90 13.78 -9.22
N ALA A 10 9.96 14.31 -10.45
CA ALA A 10 9.26 13.74 -11.60
C ALA A 10 9.59 12.25 -11.78
N GLY A 11 8.57 11.40 -11.79
CA GLY A 11 8.68 9.94 -11.98
C GLY A 11 9.14 9.15 -10.75
N GLU A 12 9.67 9.81 -9.72
CA GLU A 12 10.19 9.14 -8.51
C GLU A 12 9.08 8.50 -7.67
N ALA A 13 7.86 9.05 -7.69
CA ALA A 13 6.71 8.43 -7.03
C ALA A 13 6.31 7.11 -7.71
N ALA A 14 6.44 7.01 -9.04
CA ALA A 14 6.18 5.78 -9.78
C ALA A 14 7.28 4.74 -9.50
N ARG A 15 8.55 5.17 -9.56
CA ARG A 15 9.71 4.35 -9.21
C ARG A 15 9.58 3.76 -7.81
N TYR A 16 9.14 4.55 -6.84
CA TYR A 16 8.91 4.07 -5.47
C TYR A 16 7.87 2.93 -5.42
N LEU A 17 6.76 3.03 -6.17
CA LEU A 17 5.78 1.95 -6.23
C LEU A 17 6.33 0.68 -6.89
N ASP A 18 7.19 0.81 -7.90
CA ASP A 18 7.86 -0.33 -8.53
C ASP A 18 8.83 -1.01 -7.56
N GLU A 19 9.62 -0.24 -6.80
CA GLU A 19 10.49 -0.79 -5.76
C GLU A 19 9.70 -1.52 -4.67
N ILE A 20 8.53 -1.02 -4.28
CA ILE A 20 7.65 -1.73 -3.34
C ILE A 20 7.20 -3.06 -3.93
N ARG A 21 6.80 -3.11 -5.20
CA ARG A 21 6.39 -4.36 -5.87
C ARG A 21 7.53 -5.37 -5.91
N GLU A 22 8.73 -4.92 -6.27
CA GLU A 22 9.93 -5.76 -6.30
C GLU A 22 10.29 -6.29 -4.92
N ARG A 23 10.29 -5.44 -3.89
CA ARG A 23 10.58 -5.88 -2.51
C ARG A 23 9.56 -6.88 -2.02
N VAL A 24 8.26 -6.68 -2.31
CA VAL A 24 7.22 -7.62 -1.91
C VAL A 24 7.32 -8.93 -2.68
N SER A 25 7.66 -8.92 -3.97
CA SER A 25 7.83 -10.16 -4.75
C SER A 25 9.07 -10.95 -4.35
N ALA A 26 10.12 -10.27 -3.87
CA ALA A 26 11.32 -10.90 -3.31
C ALA A 26 11.11 -11.49 -1.90
N CYS A 27 10.05 -11.11 -1.18
CA CYS A 27 9.76 -11.66 0.14
C CYS A 27 9.26 -13.12 0.02
N SER A 28 10.02 -14.04 0.61
CA SER A 28 9.56 -15.41 0.85
C SER A 28 8.84 -15.52 2.20
N PRO A 29 7.72 -16.27 2.28
CA PRO A 29 7.03 -16.49 3.54
C PRO A 29 7.89 -17.30 4.53
N ASP A 30 7.73 -17.03 5.82
CA ASP A 30 8.38 -17.75 6.92
C ASP A 30 7.31 -18.28 7.89
N GLY A 31 6.96 -19.56 7.74
CA GLY A 31 5.84 -20.18 8.46
C GLY A 31 4.52 -19.45 8.21
N ALA A 32 3.91 -18.91 9.26
CA ALA A 32 2.67 -18.12 9.16
C ALA A 32 2.90 -16.63 8.84
N ARG A 33 4.15 -16.19 8.67
CA ARG A 33 4.48 -14.80 8.37
C ARG A 33 4.65 -14.61 6.87
N SER A 34 4.05 -13.57 6.32
CA SER A 34 4.16 -13.28 4.89
C SER A 34 3.93 -11.79 4.59
N VAL A 35 4.42 -11.36 3.43
CA VAL A 35 4.11 -10.06 2.85
C VAL A 35 3.59 -10.31 1.44
N ARG A 36 2.46 -9.69 1.07
CA ARG A 36 1.88 -9.86 -0.26
C ARG A 36 1.15 -8.62 -0.73
N ILE A 37 1.04 -8.46 -2.04
CA ILE A 37 0.12 -7.50 -2.64
C ILE A 37 -1.27 -8.14 -2.70
N ALA A 38 -2.26 -7.49 -2.09
CA ALA A 38 -3.66 -7.95 -2.08
C ALA A 38 -4.53 -7.30 -3.15
N ALA A 39 -4.16 -6.11 -3.61
CA ALA A 39 -4.86 -5.41 -4.69
C ALA A 39 -3.97 -4.34 -5.34
N GLN A 40 -4.24 -4.02 -6.60
CA GLN A 40 -3.60 -2.94 -7.35
C GLN A 40 -4.64 -2.18 -8.19
N GLY A 41 -4.33 -0.96 -8.60
CA GLY A 41 -5.11 -0.20 -9.60
C GLY A 41 -6.54 0.16 -9.16
N PHE A 42 -6.77 0.41 -7.86
CA PHE A 42 -8.10 0.65 -7.30
C PHE A 42 -8.39 2.13 -6.99
N ALA A 43 -7.42 3.02 -7.20
CA ALA A 43 -7.44 4.45 -6.89
C ALA A 43 -6.25 5.17 -7.56
N GLY A 44 -6.40 6.49 -7.79
CA GLY A 44 -5.35 7.34 -8.36
C GLY A 44 -4.96 6.96 -9.79
N ASP A 45 -3.76 7.37 -10.20
CA ASP A 45 -3.12 6.85 -11.42
C ASP A 45 -2.62 5.41 -11.17
N GLU A 46 -2.08 5.20 -9.97
CA GLU A 46 -1.65 3.91 -9.48
C GLU A 46 -1.96 3.74 -8.00
N SER A 47 -2.20 2.50 -7.59
CA SER A 47 -2.33 2.15 -6.18
C SER A 47 -1.96 0.71 -5.93
N VAL A 48 -1.51 0.45 -4.71
CA VAL A 48 -1.08 -0.86 -4.22
C VAL A 48 -1.59 -1.04 -2.80
N LEU A 49 -2.16 -2.20 -2.50
CA LEU A 49 -2.49 -2.63 -1.15
C LEU A 49 -1.54 -3.76 -0.77
N VAL A 50 -0.64 -3.49 0.17
CA VAL A 50 0.27 -4.48 0.75
C VAL A 50 -0.33 -4.99 2.07
N VAL A 51 -0.31 -6.30 2.26
CA VAL A 51 -0.73 -6.97 3.49
C VAL A 51 0.49 -7.61 4.13
N PHE A 52 0.67 -7.33 5.42
CA PHE A 52 1.68 -7.94 6.28
C PHE A 52 0.97 -8.90 7.22
N ASP A 53 1.25 -10.19 7.08
CA ASP A 53 0.83 -11.23 8.02
C ASP A 53 1.95 -11.46 9.03
N HIS A 54 1.72 -11.11 10.29
CA HIS A 54 2.66 -11.35 11.38
C HIS A 54 2.46 -12.74 12.04
N GLY A 55 1.54 -13.55 11.53
CA GLY A 55 1.06 -14.78 12.14
C GLY A 55 -0.11 -14.54 13.10
N GLY A 56 -0.83 -15.61 13.44
CA GLY A 56 -1.94 -15.55 14.42
C GLY A 56 -3.12 -14.65 14.00
N GLY A 57 -3.32 -14.45 12.70
CA GLY A 57 -4.40 -13.61 12.15
C GLY A 57 -4.17 -12.10 12.27
N GLN A 58 -2.96 -11.67 12.64
CA GLN A 58 -2.61 -10.25 12.80
C GLN A 58 -2.19 -9.64 11.45
N LEU A 59 -3.19 -9.30 10.62
CA LEU A 59 -2.98 -8.74 9.27
C LEU A 59 -2.91 -7.21 9.29
N ALA A 60 -1.71 -6.64 9.29
CA ALA A 60 -1.51 -5.20 9.08
C ALA A 60 -1.55 -4.87 7.58
N LYS A 61 -1.85 -3.60 7.25
CA LYS A 61 -2.06 -3.18 5.86
C LYS A 61 -1.40 -1.85 5.57
N ASN A 62 -0.82 -1.75 4.38
CA ASN A 62 -0.29 -0.52 3.85
C ASN A 62 -0.94 -0.22 2.50
N VAL A 63 -1.55 0.95 2.39
CA VAL A 63 -2.23 1.43 1.17
C VAL A 63 -1.36 2.53 0.58
N LEU A 64 -0.89 2.32 -0.64
CA LEU A 64 -0.13 3.32 -1.39
C LEU A 64 -0.96 3.79 -2.57
N VAL A 65 -1.06 5.10 -2.78
CA VAL A 65 -1.83 5.73 -3.85
C VAL A 65 -1.02 6.85 -4.46
N ARG A 66 -0.81 6.81 -5.77
CA ARG A 66 -0.08 7.80 -6.54
C ARG A 66 -1.02 8.57 -7.47
N LYS A 67 -0.77 9.86 -7.63
CA LYS A 67 -1.35 10.71 -8.68
C LYS A 67 -0.30 11.73 -9.11
N GLY A 68 0.12 11.69 -10.37
CA GLY A 68 1.33 12.38 -10.83
C GLY A 68 2.53 12.01 -9.96
N ASP A 69 3.23 13.03 -9.46
CA ASP A 69 4.39 12.88 -8.56
C ASP A 69 4.03 12.94 -7.06
N VAL A 70 2.75 12.85 -6.71
CA VAL A 70 2.30 12.80 -5.32
C VAL A 70 1.98 11.36 -4.94
N LEU A 71 2.49 10.92 -3.79
CA LEU A 71 2.20 9.62 -3.20
C LEU A 71 1.61 9.81 -1.80
N THR A 72 0.51 9.12 -1.53
CA THR A 72 -0.02 8.94 -0.17
C THR A 72 0.15 7.49 0.26
N GLU A 73 0.74 7.30 1.44
CA GLU A 73 0.94 6.02 2.11
C GLU A 73 0.12 5.98 3.39
N ILE A 74 -0.61 4.88 3.62
CA ILE A 74 -1.50 4.73 4.78
C ILE A 74 -1.31 3.37 5.43
N PHE A 75 -0.70 3.38 6.60
CA PHE A 75 -0.52 2.20 7.43
C PHE A 75 -1.68 2.04 8.43
N SER A 76 -2.27 0.84 8.42
CA SER A 76 -3.34 0.41 9.33
C SER A 76 -2.90 -0.77 10.19
N LYS A 77 -3.22 -0.67 11.48
CA LYS A 77 -3.11 -1.77 12.45
C LYS A 77 -3.98 -2.97 12.03
N PRO A 78 -3.71 -4.18 12.58
CA PRO A 78 -4.53 -5.36 12.34
C PRO A 78 -6.04 -5.14 12.54
N GLY A 79 -6.85 -5.86 11.77
CA GLY A 79 -8.32 -5.88 11.89
C GLY A 79 -9.09 -5.07 10.84
N ARG A 80 -8.43 -4.32 9.96
CA ARG A 80 -9.11 -3.62 8.84
C ARG A 80 -9.31 -4.58 7.66
N SER A 81 -10.48 -4.59 7.03
CA SER A 81 -10.75 -5.40 5.82
C SER A 81 -10.07 -4.85 4.55
N ASP A 82 -9.92 -5.69 3.52
CA ASP A 82 -9.35 -5.25 2.22
C ASP A 82 -10.27 -4.25 1.51
N SER A 83 -11.59 -4.41 1.61
CA SER A 83 -12.56 -3.47 1.06
C SER A 83 -12.45 -2.09 1.72
N ALA A 84 -12.37 -2.04 3.05
CA ALA A 84 -12.20 -0.80 3.80
C ALA A 84 -10.85 -0.12 3.52
N SER A 85 -9.80 -0.90 3.24
CA SER A 85 -8.48 -0.37 2.89
C SER A 85 -8.45 0.22 1.48
N ARG A 86 -9.09 -0.44 0.51
CA ARG A 86 -9.26 0.11 -0.85
C ARG A 86 -10.08 1.39 -0.86
N GLU A 87 -11.16 1.43 -0.06
CA GLU A 87 -11.96 2.65 0.10
C GLU A 87 -11.17 3.80 0.69
N LEU A 88 -10.30 3.52 1.67
CA LEU A 88 -9.39 4.51 2.23
C LEU A 88 -8.46 5.09 1.15
N GLY A 89 -7.93 4.23 0.27
CA GLY A 89 -7.11 4.68 -0.86
C GLY A 89 -7.88 5.54 -1.87
N ARG A 90 -9.13 5.20 -2.21
CA ARG A 90 -9.99 6.05 -3.06
C ARG A 90 -10.21 7.43 -2.44
N LYS A 91 -10.50 7.47 -1.13
CA LYS A 91 -10.65 8.73 -0.40
C LYS A 91 -9.34 9.52 -0.35
N ALA A 92 -8.18 8.87 -0.33
CA ALA A 92 -6.89 9.53 -0.40
C ALA A 92 -6.64 10.12 -1.80
N ALA A 93 -6.91 9.36 -2.86
CA ALA A 93 -6.79 9.82 -4.25
C ALA A 93 -7.63 11.06 -4.54
N ALA A 94 -8.82 11.17 -3.96
CA ALA A 94 -9.69 12.34 -4.13
C ALA A 94 -9.14 13.63 -3.49
N ARG A 95 -8.10 13.53 -2.66
CA ARG A 95 -7.49 14.65 -1.93
C ARG A 95 -6.10 15.03 -2.45
N ILE A 96 -5.56 14.27 -3.41
CA ILE A 96 -4.26 14.51 -4.05
C ILE A 96 -4.39 14.70 -5.56
#